data_AF-A0A8S7XCX6-F1
#
_entry.id   AF-A0A8S7XCX6-F1
#
_cell.length_a   1.000
_cell.length_b   1.000
_cell.length_c   1.000
_cell.angle_alpha   90.00
_cell.angle_beta   90.00
_cell.angle_gamma   90.00
#
_symmetry.space_group_name_H-M   'P 1'
#
loop_
_entity.id
_entity.type
_entity.pdbx_description
1 polymer ?
#
loop_
_entity_poly.entity_id
_entity_poly.type
_entity_poly.pdbx_seq_one_letter_code
_entity_poly.pdbx_strand_id
1 'polypeptide(L)'
;YITQDPIGLKGGWNLYTYPLSPVNSMDPLGLYEFKSKNIDDIGIFALAMCNGESINENKEYGGLICKKQGEYFPMNPISSNDNDSVDLRNIKCPEGSERVGDYHTHGFYSDDKGNKVTKENDVYDSLNFSSKDLTNSYMNGMEKKEYSSYLGTPNNTYLKYNPKAKGNGVTIIRQGSN
;
A
#
# COMPACT_ATOMS: atom_id res chain seq x y z
N TYR A 1 -42.06 -5.20 16.98
CA TYR A 1 -41.63 -4.18 17.96
C TYR A 1 -40.77 -4.84 19.00
N ILE A 2 -39.49 -4.44 19.09
CA ILE A 2 -38.70 -4.26 20.32
C ILE A 2 -37.55 -3.33 19.91
N THR A 3 -37.57 -2.14 20.51
CA THR A 3 -36.52 -1.11 20.61
C THR A 3 -35.61 -1.50 21.78
N GLN A 4 -34.33 -1.15 21.97
CA GLN A 4 -33.41 -0.15 21.42
C GLN A 4 -31.96 -0.60 21.78
N ASP A 5 -30.97 -0.05 21.06
CA ASP A 5 -29.52 -0.03 21.35
C ASP A 5 -29.22 0.64 22.71
N PRO A 6 -28.10 0.33 23.42
CA PRO A 6 -26.92 1.17 23.22
C PRO A 6 -25.55 0.46 23.39
N ILE A 7 -24.60 0.86 22.53
CA ILE A 7 -23.14 0.99 22.75
C ILE A 7 -22.58 0.07 23.84
N GLY A 8 -22.14 -1.13 23.41
CA GLY A 8 -21.48 -2.13 24.24
C GLY A 8 -20.15 -2.55 23.65
N LEU A 9 -19.12 -1.81 24.03
CA LEU A 9 -17.70 -2.09 23.80
C LEU A 9 -17.34 -3.46 24.40
N LYS A 10 -17.40 -4.54 23.61
CA LYS A 10 -16.78 -5.84 23.94
C LYS A 10 -16.21 -6.49 22.69
N GLY A 11 -14.93 -6.80 22.80
CA GLY A 11 -14.05 -7.16 21.71
C GLY A 11 -14.41 -8.45 20.99
N GLY A 12 -13.98 -8.47 19.74
CA GLY A 12 -14.02 -9.60 18.83
C GLY A 12 -13.49 -9.14 17.49
N TRP A 13 -12.21 -8.74 17.43
CA TRP A 13 -11.51 -8.54 16.16
C TRP A 13 -11.35 -9.91 15.49
N ASN A 14 -12.37 -10.37 14.78
CA ASN A 14 -12.22 -11.44 13.80
C ASN A 14 -11.57 -10.84 12.56
N LEU A 15 -10.25 -10.94 12.49
CA LEU A 15 -9.38 -10.47 11.40
C LEU A 15 -9.52 -11.27 10.08
N TYR A 16 -10.56 -12.10 9.92
CA TYR A 16 -10.66 -13.09 8.83
C TYR A 16 -11.85 -12.92 7.89
N THR A 17 -12.42 -11.73 7.81
CA THR A 17 -13.32 -11.38 6.70
C THR A 17 -12.96 -9.99 6.23
N TYR A 18 -11.98 -9.89 5.33
CA TYR A 18 -11.94 -8.77 4.39
C TYR A 18 -13.24 -8.82 3.59
N PRO A 19 -14.04 -7.73 3.52
CA PRO A 19 -15.19 -7.73 2.66
C PRO A 19 -14.71 -7.92 1.22
N LEU A 20 -15.19 -8.99 0.60
CA LEU A 20 -15.17 -9.17 -0.84
C LEU A 20 -15.78 -7.89 -1.44
N SER A 21 -14.94 -7.15 -2.19
CA SER A 21 -15.24 -5.89 -2.88
C SER A 21 -15.17 -4.61 -2.03
N PRO A 22 -13.99 -3.97 -1.91
CA PRO A 22 -13.86 -2.64 -1.31
C PRO A 22 -14.40 -1.49 -2.20
N VAL A 23 -14.75 -1.77 -3.47
CA VAL A 23 -15.08 -0.74 -4.48
C VAL A 23 -16.38 0.04 -4.17
N ASN A 24 -17.32 -0.52 -3.42
CA ASN A 24 -18.62 0.13 -3.14
C ASN A 24 -18.68 0.86 -1.78
N SER A 25 -17.55 0.99 -1.09
CA SER A 25 -17.44 1.83 0.12
C SER A 25 -16.20 2.70 0.04
N MET A 26 -15.91 3.20 -1.17
CA MET A 26 -15.14 4.44 -1.28
C MET A 26 -15.91 5.51 -0.51
N ASP A 27 -15.36 5.92 0.63
CA ASP A 27 -15.76 7.14 1.30
C ASP A 27 -15.39 8.32 0.39
N PRO A 28 -16.35 8.92 -0.34
CA PRO A 28 -16.06 9.96 -1.31
C PRO A 28 -15.61 11.27 -0.63
N LEU A 29 -15.67 11.33 0.70
CA LEU A 29 -15.37 12.49 1.53
C LEU A 29 -14.03 12.37 2.28
N GLY A 30 -13.39 11.18 2.29
CA GLY A 30 -12.12 10.95 3.00
C GLY A 30 -12.22 11.08 4.53
N LEU A 31 -13.40 10.79 5.10
CA LEU A 31 -13.70 10.85 6.53
C LEU A 31 -13.20 9.63 7.31
N TYR A 32 -12.92 8.49 6.66
CA TYR A 32 -12.29 7.33 7.30
C TYR A 32 -10.76 7.49 7.33
N GLU A 33 -10.28 8.29 8.29
CA GLU A 33 -8.85 8.45 8.54
C GLU A 33 -8.34 7.24 9.35
N PHE A 34 -7.96 6.15 8.67
CA PHE A 34 -7.35 5.01 9.34
C PHE A 34 -5.97 5.40 9.90
N LYS A 35 -5.86 5.42 11.22
CA LYS A 35 -4.63 5.71 11.96
C LYS A 35 -4.19 4.49 12.76
N SER A 36 -2.88 4.29 12.87
CA SER A 36 -2.29 3.29 13.75
C SER A 36 -1.04 3.84 14.43
N LYS A 37 -0.64 3.22 15.54
CA LYS A 37 0.68 3.41 16.16
C LYS A 37 1.76 2.55 15.49
N ASN A 38 1.37 1.67 14.57
CA ASN A 38 2.26 0.82 13.80
C ASN A 38 2.16 1.17 12.31
N ILE A 39 3.30 1.51 11.71
CA ILE A 39 3.39 1.85 10.28
C ILE A 39 3.04 0.66 9.37
N ASP A 40 3.28 -0.58 9.81
CA ASP A 40 3.01 -1.76 8.99
C ASP A 40 1.51 -2.01 8.80
N ASP A 41 0.69 -1.71 9.82
CA ASP A 41 -0.77 -1.77 9.70
C ASP A 41 -1.26 -0.79 8.63
N ILE A 42 -0.65 0.40 8.58
CA ILE A 42 -0.97 1.43 7.58
C ILE A 42 -0.53 0.99 6.18
N GLY A 43 0.67 0.43 6.05
CA GLY A 43 1.15 -0.10 4.77
C GLY A 43 0.22 -1.21 4.23
N ILE A 44 -0.16 -2.16 5.07
CA ILE A 44 -1.09 -3.24 4.69
C ILE A 44 -2.46 -2.69 4.31
N PHE A 45 -2.99 -1.74 5.08
CA PHE A 45 -4.28 -1.10 4.80
C PHE A 45 -4.24 -0.33 3.48
N ALA A 46 -3.21 0.49 3.26
CA ALA A 46 -3.03 1.29 2.05
C ALA A 46 -2.94 0.43 0.79
N LEU A 47 -2.18 -0.66 0.85
CA LEU A 47 -2.12 -1.64 -0.25
C LEU A 47 -3.46 -2.32 -0.47
N ALA A 48 -4.16 -2.71 0.59
CA ALA A 48 -5.48 -3.35 0.49
C ALA A 48 -6.54 -2.44 -0.16
N MET A 49 -6.40 -1.11 -0.05
CA MET A 49 -7.30 -0.16 -0.69
C MET A 49 -7.21 -0.19 -2.22
N CYS A 50 -6.00 -0.29 -2.80
CA CYS A 50 -5.80 -0.09 -4.24
C CYS A 50 -5.31 -1.32 -5.01
N ASN A 51 -4.81 -2.38 -4.36
CA ASN A 51 -4.20 -3.52 -5.07
C ASN A 51 -5.20 -4.24 -6.00
N GLY A 52 -6.47 -4.35 -5.59
CA GLY A 52 -7.50 -4.98 -6.42
C GLY A 52 -7.75 -4.21 -7.72
N GLU A 53 -7.86 -2.88 -7.64
CA GLU A 53 -8.03 -2.00 -8.80
C GLU A 53 -6.77 -1.98 -9.67
N SER A 54 -5.60 -1.90 -9.04
CA SER A 54 -4.30 -1.99 -9.71
C SER A 54 -4.16 -3.23 -10.59
N ILE A 55 -4.51 -4.41 -10.05
CA ILE A 55 -4.52 -5.68 -10.78
C ILE A 55 -5.55 -5.68 -11.91
N ASN A 56 -6.76 -5.18 -11.62
CA ASN A 56 -7.84 -5.16 -12.59
C ASN A 56 -7.54 -4.24 -13.78
N GLU A 57 -6.96 -3.07 -13.53
CA GLU A 57 -6.63 -2.06 -14.54
C GLU A 57 -5.24 -2.26 -15.18
N ASN A 58 -4.45 -3.20 -14.66
CA ASN A 58 -3.04 -3.37 -15.05
C ASN A 58 -2.19 -2.12 -14.83
N LYS A 59 -2.40 -1.44 -13.72
CA LYS A 59 -1.90 -0.07 -13.49
C LYS A 59 -1.28 0.05 -12.12
N GLU A 60 -0.16 0.77 -12.00
CA GLU A 60 0.45 1.06 -10.71
C GLU A 60 -0.33 2.15 -9.96
N TYR A 61 -0.61 1.87 -8.69
CA TYR A 61 -1.16 2.85 -7.74
C TYR A 61 -0.15 3.04 -6.63
N GLY A 62 -0.11 4.23 -6.05
CA GLY A 62 0.76 4.49 -4.90
C GLY A 62 0.43 5.75 -4.15
N GLY A 63 1.07 5.92 -3.00
CA GLY A 63 0.84 7.06 -2.13
C GLY A 63 1.89 7.16 -1.03
N LEU A 64 1.77 8.21 -0.22
CA LEU A 64 2.66 8.42 0.93
C LEU A 64 2.05 7.86 2.21
N ILE A 65 2.93 7.48 3.13
CA ILE A 65 2.57 7.27 4.54
C ILE A 65 3.12 8.43 5.35
N CYS A 66 2.25 9.06 6.13
CA CYS A 66 2.53 10.24 6.91
C CYS A 66 2.41 9.95 8.40
N LYS A 67 3.14 10.71 9.22
CA LYS A 67 3.09 10.61 10.68
C LYS A 67 2.75 11.95 11.30
N LYS A 68 1.77 11.98 12.21
CA LYS A 68 1.38 13.16 12.99
C LYS A 68 1.15 12.74 14.43
N GLN A 69 1.78 13.44 15.37
CA GLN A 69 1.59 13.20 16.82
C GLN A 69 1.78 11.72 17.23
N GLY A 70 2.72 11.02 16.59
CA GLY A 70 3.04 9.62 16.88
C GLY A 70 2.09 8.60 16.27
N GLU A 71 1.15 9.01 15.42
CA GLU A 71 0.26 8.12 14.66
C GLU A 71 0.59 8.19 13.18
N TYR A 72 0.47 7.05 12.52
CA TYR A 72 0.69 6.87 11.09
C TYR A 72 -0.65 6.85 10.37
N PHE A 73 -0.70 7.38 9.16
CA PHE A 73 -1.87 7.34 8.28
C PHE A 73 -1.43 7.36 6.81
N PRO A 74 -2.18 6.73 5.89
CA PRO A 74 -1.89 6.79 4.47
C PRO A 74 -2.51 8.04 3.85
N MET A 75 -1.88 8.57 2.81
CA MET A 75 -2.57 9.45 1.87
C MET A 75 -3.41 8.61 0.90
N ASN A 76 -4.36 9.23 0.20
CA ASN A 76 -5.12 8.52 -0.83
C ASN A 76 -4.20 8.07 -1.98
N PRO A 77 -4.44 6.88 -2.56
CA PRO A 77 -3.65 6.40 -3.68
C PRO A 77 -3.88 7.27 -4.92
N ILE A 78 -2.82 7.49 -5.67
CA ILE A 78 -2.84 8.08 -7.00
C ILE A 78 -2.29 7.06 -8.00
N SER A 79 -2.70 7.19 -9.27
CA SER A 79 -2.15 6.38 -10.37
C SER A 79 -1.70 7.29 -11.53
N SER A 80 -0.66 6.88 -12.26
CA SER A 80 -0.19 7.58 -13.46
C SER A 80 -1.02 7.15 -14.67
N ASN A 81 -1.48 8.07 -15.51
CA ASN A 81 -2.23 7.72 -16.72
C ASN A 81 -1.34 7.13 -17.83
N ASP A 82 -0.04 7.39 -17.76
CA ASP A 82 0.96 6.73 -18.58
C ASP A 82 1.40 5.49 -17.80
N ASN A 83 1.45 4.31 -18.42
CA ASN A 83 1.73 2.97 -17.83
C ASN A 83 3.07 2.84 -17.07
N ASP A 84 3.67 3.95 -16.68
CA ASP A 84 4.88 4.12 -15.89
C ASP A 84 4.59 4.10 -14.38
N SER A 85 5.68 3.99 -13.62
CA SER A 85 5.68 4.06 -12.15
C SER A 85 5.11 5.37 -11.61
N VAL A 86 4.45 5.29 -10.45
CA VAL A 86 3.78 6.43 -9.80
C VAL A 86 4.80 7.45 -9.27
N ASP A 87 4.66 8.71 -9.68
CA ASP A 87 5.54 9.79 -9.25
C ASP A 87 5.04 10.48 -7.97
N LEU A 88 5.72 10.18 -6.85
CA LEU A 88 5.42 10.75 -5.53
C LEU A 88 6.32 11.93 -5.15
N ARG A 89 7.19 12.43 -6.04
CA ARG A 89 8.22 13.44 -5.70
C ARG A 89 7.64 14.77 -5.22
N ASN A 90 6.54 15.21 -5.83
CA ASN A 90 5.91 16.50 -5.54
C ASN A 90 4.74 16.40 -4.56
N ILE A 91 4.38 15.18 -4.12
CA ILE A 91 3.33 14.97 -3.14
C ILE A 91 3.87 15.29 -1.74
N LYS A 92 3.10 16.06 -0.97
CA LYS A 92 3.45 16.46 0.39
C LYS A 92 2.43 15.88 1.36
N CYS A 93 2.94 15.38 2.47
CA CYS A 93 2.10 15.06 3.62
C CYS A 93 1.37 16.32 4.12
N PRO A 94 0.17 16.17 4.72
CA PRO A 94 -0.57 17.28 5.30
C PRO A 94 0.24 18.11 6.31
N GLU A 95 -0.16 19.37 6.51
CA GLU A 95 0.54 20.28 7.42
C GLU A 95 0.66 19.71 8.85
N GLY A 96 1.86 19.87 9.42
CA GLY A 96 2.20 19.33 10.74
C GLY A 96 2.36 17.81 10.77
N SER A 97 2.54 17.15 9.61
CA SER A 97 2.88 15.73 9.52
C SER A 97 4.14 15.49 8.68
N GLU A 98 4.80 14.38 8.93
CA GLU A 98 6.07 14.00 8.32
C GLU A 98 5.88 12.81 7.37
N ARG A 99 6.50 12.84 6.19
CA ARG A 99 6.56 11.68 5.30
C ARG A 99 7.47 10.62 5.91
N VAL A 100 6.92 9.47 6.28
CA VAL A 100 7.65 8.36 6.93
C VAL A 100 7.59 7.06 6.13
N GLY A 101 6.97 7.08 4.95
CA GLY A 101 6.98 5.95 4.05
C GLY A 101 6.29 6.27 2.74
N ASP A 102 6.26 5.25 1.90
CA ASP A 102 5.46 5.19 0.67
C ASP A 102 4.90 3.80 0.50
N TYR A 103 3.88 3.67 -0.34
CA TYR A 103 3.38 2.39 -0.78
C TYR A 103 3.07 2.47 -2.27
N HIS A 104 3.23 1.36 -2.97
CA HIS A 104 2.80 1.22 -4.35
C HIS A 104 2.38 -0.22 -4.66
N THR A 105 1.73 -0.41 -5.79
CA THR A 105 1.24 -1.72 -6.24
C THR A 105 1.73 -2.00 -7.63
N HIS A 106 2.16 -3.23 -7.90
CA HIS A 106 2.33 -3.68 -9.27
C HIS A 106 0.98 -4.14 -9.83
N GLY A 107 0.74 -3.80 -11.10
CA GLY A 107 -0.41 -4.27 -11.85
C GLY A 107 -0.38 -5.79 -12.07
N PHE A 108 -1.13 -6.27 -13.07
CA PHE A 108 -1.06 -7.67 -13.44
C PHE A 108 0.26 -8.00 -14.15
N TYR A 109 0.61 -9.28 -14.18
CA TYR A 109 1.74 -9.76 -14.96
C TYR A 109 1.62 -9.28 -16.42
N SER A 110 2.71 -8.77 -16.99
CA SER A 110 2.67 -8.11 -18.29
C SER A 110 3.84 -8.48 -19.21
N ASP A 111 3.58 -8.53 -20.51
CA ASP A 111 4.62 -8.58 -21.55
C ASP A 111 5.24 -7.19 -21.78
N ASP A 112 6.25 -7.11 -22.64
CA ASP A 112 6.97 -5.87 -22.97
C ASP A 112 6.12 -4.79 -23.68
N LYS A 113 4.87 -5.11 -24.03
CA LYS A 113 3.88 -4.20 -24.64
C LYS A 113 2.78 -3.81 -23.66
N GLY A 114 2.84 -4.29 -22.41
CA GLY A 114 1.83 -4.03 -21.39
C GLY A 114 0.57 -4.90 -21.50
N ASN A 115 0.58 -5.98 -22.30
CA ASN A 115 -0.53 -6.92 -22.33
C ASN A 115 -0.46 -7.86 -21.13
N LYS A 116 -1.62 -8.16 -20.54
CA LYS A 116 -1.72 -9.13 -19.45
C LYS A 116 -1.29 -10.52 -19.90
N VAL A 117 -0.39 -11.15 -19.15
CA VAL A 117 0.14 -12.50 -19.40
C VAL A 117 0.09 -13.37 -18.15
N THR A 118 0.54 -14.62 -18.25
CA THR A 118 0.71 -15.48 -17.07
C THR A 118 1.98 -15.10 -16.31
N LYS A 119 2.09 -15.55 -15.05
CA LYS A 119 3.27 -15.31 -14.21
C LYS A 119 4.57 -15.76 -14.88
N GLU A 120 4.54 -16.87 -15.62
CA GLU A 120 5.73 -17.45 -16.27
C GLU A 120 6.23 -16.59 -17.44
N ASN A 121 5.37 -15.73 -17.98
CA ASN A 121 5.66 -14.86 -19.11
C ASN A 121 5.82 -13.39 -18.69
N ASP A 122 5.80 -13.10 -17.39
CA ASP A 122 5.99 -11.75 -16.85
C ASP A 122 7.42 -11.28 -17.07
N VAL A 123 7.59 -10.15 -17.76
CA VAL A 123 8.93 -9.62 -18.07
C VAL A 123 9.41 -8.57 -17.05
N TYR A 124 8.54 -8.15 -16.13
CA TYR A 124 8.81 -7.03 -15.21
C TYR A 124 9.13 -7.46 -13.77
N ASP A 125 9.19 -8.75 -13.48
CA ASP A 125 9.36 -9.28 -12.11
C ASP A 125 8.37 -8.64 -11.12
N SER A 126 7.07 -8.66 -11.51
CA SER A 126 5.99 -7.95 -10.83
C SER A 126 5.77 -8.38 -9.38
N LEU A 127 6.43 -9.45 -8.92
CA LEU A 127 6.34 -9.95 -7.55
C LEU A 127 7.38 -9.35 -6.59
N ASN A 128 8.35 -8.58 -7.08
CA ASN A 128 9.44 -8.05 -6.27
C ASN A 128 9.60 -6.55 -6.47
N PHE A 129 10.23 -5.87 -5.52
CA PHE A 129 10.66 -4.49 -5.72
C PHE A 129 11.67 -4.43 -6.88
N SER A 130 11.48 -3.47 -7.78
CA SER A 130 12.49 -3.18 -8.80
C SER A 130 13.71 -2.50 -8.16
N SER A 131 14.86 -2.53 -8.84
CA SER A 131 16.05 -1.80 -8.38
C SER A 131 15.80 -0.29 -8.26
N LYS A 132 14.90 0.25 -9.08
CA LYS A 132 14.49 1.65 -9.04
C LYS A 132 13.69 1.94 -7.76
N ASP A 133 12.78 1.06 -7.37
CA ASP A 133 11.98 1.20 -6.15
C ASP A 133 12.86 1.20 -4.91
N LEU A 134 13.80 0.24 -4.84
CA LEU A 134 14.75 0.14 -3.72
C LEU A 134 15.62 1.38 -3.62
N THR A 135 16.15 1.87 -4.76
CA THR A 135 16.99 3.07 -4.80
C THR A 135 16.20 4.31 -4.37
N ASN A 136 14.99 4.48 -4.88
CA ASN A 136 14.13 5.61 -4.54
C ASN A 136 13.75 5.60 -3.05
N SER A 137 13.34 4.43 -2.52
CA SER A 137 13.02 4.26 -1.10
C SER A 137 14.23 4.57 -0.21
N TYR A 138 15.42 4.08 -0.57
CA TYR A 138 16.66 4.37 0.16
C TYR A 138 16.95 5.88 0.20
N MET A 139 16.88 6.57 -0.94
CA MET A 139 17.10 8.02 -1.01
C MET A 139 16.06 8.79 -0.18
N ASN A 140 14.79 8.40 -0.25
CA ASN A 140 13.71 9.03 0.52
C ASN A 140 13.83 8.83 2.04
N GLY A 141 14.51 7.75 2.47
CA GLY A 141 14.69 7.38 3.87
C GLY A 141 16.03 7.80 4.49
N MET A 142 16.99 8.30 3.71
CA MET A 142 18.39 8.47 4.13
C MET A 142 18.57 9.36 5.37
N GLU A 143 17.84 10.47 5.43
CA GLU A 143 17.93 11.44 6.55
C GLU A 143 16.82 11.26 7.60
N LYS A 144 15.88 10.34 7.37
CA LYS A 144 14.70 10.17 8.23
C LYS A 144 15.01 9.18 9.33
N LYS A 145 14.43 9.35 10.52
CA LYS A 145 14.59 8.38 11.62
C LYS A 145 14.03 7.01 11.23
N GLU A 146 12.86 7.02 10.61
CA GLU A 146 12.15 5.85 10.10
C GLU A 146 11.71 6.09 8.66
N TYR A 147 11.80 5.05 7.84
CA TYR A 147 11.23 5.03 6.51
C TYR A 147 10.92 3.59 6.11
N SER A 148 9.77 3.35 5.50
CA SER A 148 9.45 2.04 4.92
C SER A 148 8.66 2.22 3.63
N SER A 149 8.97 1.38 2.65
CA SER A 149 8.25 1.29 1.38
C SER A 149 7.47 -0.02 1.36
N TYR A 150 6.24 0.00 0.86
CA TYR A 150 5.35 -1.15 0.83
C TYR A 150 4.94 -1.46 -0.60
N LEU A 151 5.01 -2.72 -0.99
CA LEU A 151 4.66 -3.18 -2.33
C LEU A 151 3.52 -4.19 -2.29
N GLY A 152 2.44 -3.92 -3.02
CA GLY A 152 1.39 -4.88 -3.33
C GLY A 152 1.64 -5.55 -4.67
N THR A 153 1.52 -6.87 -4.75
CA THR A 153 1.82 -7.64 -5.96
C THR A 153 0.56 -8.26 -6.60
N PRO A 154 0.64 -8.71 -7.87
CA PRO A 154 -0.47 -9.36 -8.57
C PRO A 154 -0.98 -10.66 -7.95
N ASN A 155 -0.17 -11.35 -7.14
CA ASN A 155 -0.62 -12.53 -6.39
C ASN A 155 -1.14 -12.19 -4.99
N ASN A 156 -1.46 -10.93 -4.70
CA ASN A 156 -1.92 -10.45 -3.38
C ASN A 156 -0.91 -10.68 -2.23
N THR A 157 0.38 -10.77 -2.55
CA THR A 157 1.45 -10.77 -1.54
C THR A 157 1.88 -9.34 -1.29
N TYR A 158 2.02 -8.94 -0.02
CA TYR A 158 2.52 -7.63 0.34
C TYR A 158 3.93 -7.73 0.91
N LEU A 159 4.81 -6.89 0.37
CA LEU A 159 6.19 -6.77 0.76
C LEU A 159 6.42 -5.44 1.47
N LYS A 160 7.42 -5.42 2.34
CA LYS A 160 7.97 -4.22 2.97
C LYS A 160 9.45 -4.15 2.68
N TYR A 161 9.92 -2.98 2.30
CA TYR A 161 11.33 -2.64 2.25
C TYR A 161 11.66 -1.59 3.32
N ASN A 162 12.61 -1.93 4.21
CA ASN A 162 13.18 -1.02 5.18
C ASN A 162 14.67 -0.77 4.85
N PRO A 163 15.05 0.42 4.36
CA PRO A 163 16.43 0.71 3.95
C PRO A 163 17.43 0.71 5.12
N LYS A 164 16.96 0.74 6.37
CA LYS A 164 17.80 0.69 7.57
C LYS A 164 17.89 -0.70 8.20
N ALA A 165 17.14 -1.67 7.70
CA ALA A 165 17.21 -3.04 8.20
C ALA A 165 18.54 -3.70 7.81
N LYS A 166 18.99 -4.67 8.61
CA LYS A 166 20.16 -5.50 8.26
C LYS A 166 19.81 -6.44 7.09
N GLY A 167 20.75 -6.69 6.19
CA GLY A 167 20.55 -7.58 5.04
C GLY A 167 19.91 -6.86 3.85
N ASN A 168 19.09 -7.56 3.06
CA ASN A 168 18.42 -7.00 1.89
C ASN A 168 17.24 -6.05 2.24
N GLY A 169 16.82 -6.00 3.50
CA GLY A 169 15.79 -5.11 4.01
C GLY A 169 14.36 -5.39 3.51
N VAL A 170 14.17 -6.41 2.67
CA VAL A 170 12.86 -6.79 2.11
C VAL A 170 12.26 -7.93 2.91
N THR A 171 10.98 -7.82 3.27
CA THR A 171 10.24 -8.81 4.05
C THR A 171 8.83 -8.98 3.50
N ILE A 172 8.28 -10.20 3.56
CA ILE A 172 6.85 -10.45 3.30
C ILE A 172 6.07 -10.11 4.56
N ILE A 173 5.09 -9.21 4.44
CA ILE A 173 4.23 -8.79 5.56
C ILE A 173 2.80 -9.32 5.43
N ARG A 174 2.42 -9.80 4.25
CA ARG A 174 1.18 -10.54 4.01
C ARG A 174 1.39 -11.52 2.86
N GLN A 175 1.15 -12.81 3.09
CA GLN A 175 1.21 -13.81 2.03
C GLN A 175 -0.12 -13.83 1.27
N GLY A 176 -0.05 -13.75 -0.07
CA GLY A 176 -1.21 -14.01 -0.92
C GLY A 176 -1.59 -15.48 -0.90
N SER A 177 -2.88 -15.78 -1.03
CA SER A 177 -3.34 -17.16 -1.23
C SER A 177 -3.09 -17.56 -2.68
N ASN A 178 -2.50 -18.74 -2.89
CA ASN A 178 -2.32 -19.34 -4.22
C ASN A 178 -3.67 -19.78 -4.81
#